data_AF-A0A5J6REB6-F1
#
_entry.id   AF-A0A5J6REB6-F1
#
_cell.length_a   1.000
_cell.length_b   1.000
_cell.length_c   1.000
_cell.angle_alpha   90.00
_cell.angle_beta   90.00
_cell.angle_gamma   90.00
#
_symmetry.space_group_name_H-M   'P 1'
#
loop_
_entity.id
_entity.type
_entity.pdbx_description
1 polymer ?
#
loop_
_entity_poly.entity_id
_entity_poly.type
_entity_poly.pdbx_seq_one_letter_code
_entity_poly.pdbx_strand_id
1 'polypeptide(L)'
;IMNMALPPTINLAGELLIMTSMFNWSPMTIILTGIGTLLTATYSLYMFLMTQRGKLPTHMTQITPTHTREHLLMTLHILPMALLLMKPELTMGPMA
;
A
#
# COMPACT_ATOMS: atom_id res chain seq x y z
N ILE A 1 -1.80 -0.69 -5.06
CA ILE A 1 -1.10 0.61 -5.16
C ILE A 1 -0.78 1.14 -3.76
N MET A 2 -1.76 1.36 -2.88
CA MET A 2 -1.47 1.79 -1.50
C MET A 2 -0.74 0.74 -0.65
N ASN A 3 -1.04 -0.55 -0.85
CA ASN A 3 -0.32 -1.66 -0.19
C ASN A 3 1.12 -1.86 -0.68
N MET A 4 1.55 -1.14 -1.72
CA MET A 4 2.90 -1.24 -2.28
C MET A 4 3.85 -0.20 -1.67
N ALA A 5 3.38 0.62 -0.72
CA ALA A 5 4.16 1.72 -0.15
C ALA A 5 4.85 2.59 -1.22
N LEU A 6 4.19 2.80 -2.37
CA LEU A 6 4.71 3.65 -3.43
C LEU A 6 4.81 5.11 -2.94
N PRO A 7 5.81 5.89 -3.39
CA PRO A 7 5.89 7.31 -3.06
C PRO A 7 4.73 8.00 -3.79
N PRO A 8 3.84 8.79 -3.15
CA PRO A 8 3.78 9.36 -1.81
C PRO A 8 2.62 8.75 -1.00
N THR A 9 2.85 7.80 -0.10
CA THR A 9 1.79 7.18 0.72
C THR A 9 2.14 7.22 2.20
N ILE A 10 1.13 7.35 3.07
CA ILE A 10 1.30 7.35 4.54
C ILE A 10 1.95 6.05 5.02
N ASN A 11 1.65 4.93 4.35
CA ASN A 11 2.25 3.63 4.68
C ASN A 11 3.78 3.66 4.54
N LEU A 12 4.32 4.30 3.49
CA LEU A 12 5.76 4.48 3.32
C LEU A 12 6.34 5.41 4.38
N ALA A 13 5.65 6.51 4.71
CA ALA A 13 6.11 7.44 5.74
C ALA A 13 6.22 6.75 7.11
N GLY A 14 5.24 5.93 7.49
CA GLY A 14 5.27 5.13 8.71
C GLY A 14 6.38 4.08 8.70
N GLU A 15 6.53 3.34 7.60
CA GLU A 15 7.61 2.33 7.46
C GLU A 15 9.01 2.97 7.54
N LEU A 16 9.22 4.16 6.96
CA LEU A 16 10.48 4.91 7.08
C LEU A 16 10.75 5.37 8.53
N LEU A 17 9.73 5.86 9.24
CA LEU A 17 9.87 6.21 10.66
C LEU A 17 10.22 4.99 11.53
N ILE A 18 9.64 3.82 11.23
CA ILE A 18 9.97 2.57 11.92
C ILE A 18 11.39 2.13 11.56
N MET A 19 11.79 2.17 10.28
CA MET A 19 13.13 1.80 9.86
C MET A 19 14.21 2.69 10.50
N THR A 20 13.98 3.99 10.57
CA THR A 20 14.93 4.94 11.20
C THR A 20 15.04 4.75 12.70
N SER A 21 13.92 4.54 13.41
CA SER A 21 13.95 4.27 14.85
C SER A 21 14.62 2.94 15.20
N MET A 22 14.36 1.87 14.44
CA MET A 22 15.00 0.56 14.61
C MET A 22 16.50 0.62 14.28
N PHE A 23 16.89 1.35 13.23
CA PHE A 23 18.30 1.53 12.87
C PHE A 23 19.09 2.24 13.99
N ASN A 24 18.49 3.26 14.62
CA ASN A 24 19.09 3.93 15.77
C ASN A 24 19.26 3.01 16.99
N TRP A 25 18.38 2.00 17.14
CA TRP A 25 18.49 1.01 18.21
C TRP A 25 19.55 -0.05 17.94
N SER A 26 19.61 -0.60 16.73
CA SER A 26 20.69 -1.50 16.29
C SER A 26 20.83 -1.49 14.77
N PRO A 27 22.02 -1.19 14.21
CA PRO A 27 22.22 -1.15 12.76
C PRO A 27 21.92 -2.48 12.05
N MET A 28 21.96 -3.61 12.76
CA MET A 28 21.67 -4.93 12.19
C MET A 28 20.21 -5.08 11.73
N THR A 29 19.29 -4.30 12.31
CA THR A 29 17.85 -4.42 12.02
C THR A 29 17.51 -3.96 10.60
N ILE A 30 18.37 -3.15 9.95
CA ILE A 30 18.13 -2.64 8.60
C ILE A 30 18.00 -3.76 7.56
N ILE A 31 18.72 -4.86 7.75
CA ILE A 31 18.68 -6.02 6.85
C ILE A 31 17.31 -6.68 6.94
N LEU A 32 16.82 -6.89 8.17
CA LEU A 32 15.53 -7.52 8.40
C LEU A 32 14.38 -6.65 7.91
N THR A 33 14.38 -5.35 8.23
CA THR A 33 13.34 -4.42 7.79
C THR A 33 13.38 -4.20 6.28
N GLY A 34 14.57 -4.14 5.67
CA GLY A 34 14.74 -3.99 4.22
C GLY A 34 14.24 -5.21 3.44
N ILE A 35 14.47 -6.43 3.94
CA ILE A 35 13.89 -7.64 3.35
C ILE A 35 12.36 -7.64 3.52
N GLY A 36 11.85 -7.21 4.68
CA GLY A 36 10.41 -7.10 4.94
C GLY A 36 9.70 -6.16 3.96
N THR A 37 10.26 -4.97 3.71
CA THR A 37 9.70 -4.01 2.74
C THR A 37 9.80 -4.51 1.30
N LEU A 38 10.88 -5.20 0.94
CA LEU A 38 11.01 -5.84 -0.38
C LEU A 38 9.93 -6.92 -0.60
N LEU A 39 9.70 -7.78 0.39
CA LEU A 39 8.70 -8.85 0.31
C LEU A 39 7.27 -8.30 0.20
N THR A 40 6.93 -7.27 0.98
CA THR A 40 5.60 -6.63 0.92
C THR A 40 5.35 -5.95 -0.42
N ALA A 41 6.36 -5.26 -0.97
CA ALA A 41 6.29 -4.65 -2.29
C ALA A 41 6.12 -5.69 -3.42
N THR A 42 6.94 -6.76 -3.39
CA THR A 42 6.90 -7.82 -4.42
C THR A 42 5.61 -8.63 -4.38
N TYR A 43 5.10 -8.97 -3.19
CA TYR A 43 3.80 -9.64 -3.05
C TYR A 43 2.64 -8.78 -3.58
N SER A 44 2.61 -7.50 -3.22
CA SER A 44 1.60 -6.57 -3.71
C SER A 44 1.64 -6.40 -5.22
N LEU A 45 2.85 -6.40 -5.81
CA LEU A 45 3.03 -6.32 -7.25
C LEU A 45 2.55 -7.61 -7.92
N TYR A 46 2.90 -8.76 -7.36
CA TYR A 46 2.46 -10.06 -7.86
C TYR A 46 0.93 -10.17 -7.86
N MET A 47 0.28 -9.79 -6.76
CA MET A 47 -1.19 -9.75 -6.68
C MET A 47 -1.81 -8.83 -7.74
N PHE A 48 -1.23 -7.64 -7.96
CA PHE A 48 -1.70 -6.74 -9.01
C PHE A 48 -1.53 -7.33 -10.41
N LEU A 49 -0.38 -7.92 -10.71
CA LEU A 49 -0.12 -8.54 -12.01
C LEU A 49 -1.09 -9.70 -12.25
N MET A 50 -1.22 -10.63 -11.32
CA MET A 50 -2.07 -11.81 -11.50
C MET A 50 -3.56 -11.48 -11.61
N THR A 51 -4.05 -10.43 -10.94
CA THR A 51 -5.48 -10.07 -10.96
C THR A 51 -5.86 -9.07 -12.04
N GLN A 52 -4.96 -8.13 -12.38
CA GLN A 52 -5.26 -7.02 -13.30
C GLN A 52 -4.50 -7.09 -14.63
N ARG A 53 -3.33 -7.74 -14.68
CA ARG A 53 -2.50 -7.85 -15.88
C ARG A 53 -2.20 -9.30 -16.23
N GLY A 54 -3.14 -9.93 -16.89
CA GLY A 54 -2.99 -11.27 -17.45
C GLY A 54 -4.05 -11.56 -18.51
N LYS A 55 -3.93 -12.69 -19.19
CA LYS A 55 -5.04 -13.21 -19.99
C LYS A 55 -6.11 -13.70 -19.05
N LEU A 56 -7.33 -13.18 -19.22
CA LEU A 56 -8.51 -13.71 -18.55
C LEU A 56 -8.66 -15.20 -18.89
N PRO A 57 -8.99 -16.07 -17.93
CA PRO A 57 -9.27 -17.47 -18.21
C PRO A 57 -10.34 -17.60 -19.29
N THR A 58 -10.11 -18.45 -20.29
CA THR A 58 -11.02 -18.64 -21.42
C THR A 58 -12.40 -19.17 -21.01
N HIS A 59 -12.51 -19.76 -19.81
CA HIS A 59 -13.77 -20.21 -19.21
C HIS A 59 -14.54 -19.08 -18.49
N MET A 60 -13.92 -17.92 -18.21
CA MET A 60 -14.60 -16.76 -17.62
C MET A 60 -15.32 -15.95 -18.70
N THR A 61 -16.42 -16.51 -19.23
CA THR A 61 -17.19 -15.92 -20.33
C THR A 61 -18.18 -14.83 -19.88
N GLN A 62 -18.49 -14.76 -18.58
CA GLN A 62 -19.41 -13.77 -18.01
C GLN A 62 -18.70 -12.93 -16.94
N ILE A 63 -18.06 -11.85 -17.36
CA ILE A 63 -17.61 -10.79 -16.46
C ILE A 63 -18.67 -9.69 -16.53
N THR A 64 -19.46 -9.54 -15.48
CA THR A 64 -20.42 -8.44 -15.39
C THR A 64 -19.68 -7.11 -15.21
N PRO A 65 -20.17 -6.02 -15.82
CA PRO A 65 -19.60 -4.70 -15.58
C PRO A 65 -19.73 -4.31 -14.10
N THR A 66 -18.81 -3.48 -13.62
CA THR A 66 -18.81 -2.99 -12.24
C THR A 66 -20.02 -2.12 -11.97
N HIS A 67 -20.58 -2.25 -10.76
CA HIS A 67 -21.76 -1.49 -10.37
C HIS A 67 -21.41 -0.15 -9.70
N THR A 68 -22.35 0.80 -9.70
CA THR A 68 -22.20 2.11 -9.05
C THR A 68 -21.89 1.99 -7.55
N ARG A 69 -22.48 1.00 -6.87
CA ARG A 69 -22.19 0.67 -5.46
C ARG A 69 -20.71 0.34 -5.25
N GLU A 70 -20.12 -0.45 -6.14
CA GLU A 70 -18.72 -0.86 -6.04
C GLU A 70 -17.79 0.32 -6.29
N HIS A 71 -18.13 1.18 -7.25
CA HIS A 71 -17.39 2.42 -7.48
C HIS A 71 -17.47 3.37 -6.26
N LEU A 72 -18.66 3.53 -5.67
CA LEU A 72 -18.83 4.35 -4.47
C LEU A 72 -18.04 3.78 -3.28
N LEU A 73 -18.06 2.46 -3.09
CA LEU A 73 -17.28 1.81 -2.05
C LEU A 73 -15.78 2.06 -2.24
N MET A 74 -15.26 1.86 -3.45
CA MET A 74 -13.84 2.08 -3.74
C MET A 74 -13.43 3.56 -3.56
N THR A 75 -14.27 4.50 -4.01
CA THR A 75 -14.01 5.94 -3.84
C THR A 75 -14.01 6.34 -2.36
N LEU A 76 -14.98 5.86 -1.57
CA LEU A 76 -15.02 6.12 -0.12
C LEU A 76 -13.84 5.53 0.66
N HIS A 77 -13.18 4.49 0.15
CA HIS A 77 -11.96 3.95 0.78
C HIS A 77 -10.70 4.71 0.34
N ILE A 78 -10.60 5.09 -0.93
CA ILE A 78 -9.42 5.75 -1.49
C ILE A 78 -9.37 7.24 -1.10
N LEU A 79 -10.52 7.91 -1.08
CA LEU A 79 -10.64 9.34 -0.79
C LEU A 79 -10.08 9.75 0.58
N PRO A 80 -10.43 9.12 1.72
CA PRO A 80 -9.85 9.48 3.01
C PRO A 80 -8.34 9.23 3.03
N MET A 81 -7.86 8.14 2.44
CA MET A 81 -6.42 7.87 2.36
C MET A 81 -5.68 8.92 1.51
N ALA A 82 -6.27 9.39 0.42
CA ALA A 82 -5.70 10.46 -0.40
C ALA A 82 -5.74 11.82 0.32
N LEU A 83 -6.78 12.11 1.10
CA LEU A 83 -6.87 13.33 1.90
C LEU A 83 -5.84 13.36 3.03
N LEU A 84 -5.63 12.24 3.72
CA LEU A 84 -4.63 12.13 4.77
C LEU A 84 -3.20 12.29 4.23
N LEU A 85 -2.96 11.97 2.95
CA LEU A 85 -1.68 12.23 2.32
C LEU A 85 -1.38 13.74 2.19
N MET A 86 -2.41 14.57 2.00
CA MET A 86 -2.23 16.03 1.91
C MET A 86 -1.88 16.66 3.27
N LYS A 87 -2.24 16.00 4.38
CA LYS A 87 -1.93 16.44 5.74
C LYS A 87 -1.53 15.26 6.63
N PRO A 88 -0.31 14.71 6.47
CA PRO A 88 0.15 13.57 7.25
C PRO A 88 0.25 13.89 8.75
N GLU A 89 0.43 15.17 9.09
CA GLU A 89 0.44 15.71 10.46
C GLU A 89 -0.79 15.31 11.29
N LEU A 90 -1.94 15.07 10.66
CA LEU A 90 -3.16 14.66 11.37
C LEU A 90 -3.09 13.24 11.93
N THR A 91 -2.19 12.40 11.38
CA THR A 91 -2.03 10.98 11.76
C THR A 91 -0.75 10.72 12.53
N MET A 92 0.22 11.62 12.41
CA MET A 92 1.43 11.57 13.21
C MET A 92 1.06 12.03 14.62
N GLY A 93 1.27 11.17 15.61
CA GLY A 93 0.91 11.45 17.00
C GLY A 93 1.56 12.73 17.53
N PRO A 94 1.21 13.17 18.75
CA PRO A 94 1.57 14.50 19.29
C PRO A 94 3.08 14.77 19.50
N MET A 95 3.96 13.86 19.09
CA MET A 95 5.41 13.86 19.34
C MET A 95 6.24 13.75 18.05
N ALA A 96 5.62 13.95 16.87
CA ALA A 96 6.32 14.03 15.58
C ALA A 96 6.54 15.49 15.16
#